data_AF-A0A9E3EKG3-F1
#
_entry.id   AF-A0A9E3EKG3-F1
#
_cell.length_a   1.000
_cell.length_b   1.000
_cell.length_c   1.000
_cell.angle_alpha   90.00
_cell.angle_beta   90.00
_cell.angle_gamma   90.00
#
_symmetry.space_group_name_H-M   'P 1'
#
loop_
_entity.id
_entity.type
_entity.pdbx_description
1 polymer ?
#
loop_
_entity_poly.entity_id
_entity_poly.type
_entity_poly.pdbx_seq_one_letter_code
_entity_poly.pdbx_strand_id
1 'polypeptide(L)' 'AVLSRTHHNLLLFGFYTLFVIAASIHAPIGLRNVIAEWSRWRGRSLDHAMAAFALALLGLGLRAVIAVYSA' A
#
# COMPACT_ATOMS: atom_id res chain seq x y z
N ALA A 1 -0.80 -9.26 23.62
CA ALA A 1 -1.45 -10.56 23.36
C ALA A 1 -1.51 -10.92 21.87
N VAL A 2 -1.89 -10.01 20.96
CA VAL A 2 -1.88 -10.30 19.51
C VAL A 2 -0.46 -10.21 18.92
N LEU A 3 0.32 -9.19 19.28
CA LEU A 3 1.70 -8.99 18.79
C LEU A 3 2.64 -10.17 19.10
N SER A 4 2.49 -10.79 20.28
CA SER A 4 3.28 -11.98 20.66
C SER A 4 3.04 -13.21 19.77
N ARG A 5 2.02 -13.20 18.91
CA ARG A 5 1.74 -14.27 17.94
C ARG A 5 2.21 -13.93 16.52
N THR A 6 2.62 -12.69 16.26
CA THR A 6 3.02 -12.20 14.94
C THR A 6 4.48 -11.74 14.88
N HIS A 7 5.09 -11.43 16.03
CA HIS A 7 6.49 -11.07 16.18
C HIS A 7 7.43 -12.17 15.66
N HIS A 8 8.47 -11.78 14.93
CA HIS A 8 9.47 -12.68 14.32
C HIS A 8 8.94 -13.77 13.36
N ASN A 9 7.66 -13.73 12.95
CA ASN A 9 7.12 -14.70 12.01
C ASN A 9 7.49 -14.34 10.55
N LEU A 10 8.47 -15.05 9.99
CA LEU A 10 8.97 -14.83 8.63
C LEU A 10 7.93 -15.10 7.53
N LEU A 11 7.01 -16.04 7.75
CA LEU A 11 5.96 -16.35 6.76
C LEU A 11 5.00 -15.17 6.62
N LEU A 12 4.54 -14.62 7.75
CA LEU A 12 3.68 -13.44 7.76
C LEU A 12 4.42 -12.20 7.23
N PHE A 13 5.69 -12.02 7.58
CA PHE A 13 6.52 -10.94 7.04
C PHE A 13 6.58 -10.99 5.51
N GLY A 14 6.88 -12.16 4.93
CA GLY A 14 6.92 -12.34 3.48
C GLY A 14 5.57 -12.11 2.81
N PHE A 15 4.51 -12.71 3.37
CA PHE A 15 3.15 -12.52 2.89
C PHE A 15 2.73 -11.05 2.87
N TYR A 16 2.91 -10.33 3.98
CA TYR A 16 2.50 -8.93 4.07
C TYR A 16 3.38 -8.00 3.23
N THR A 17 4.67 -8.30 3.09
CA THR A 17 5.55 -7.54 2.19
C THR A 17 5.06 -7.65 0.75
N LEU A 18 4.81 -8.88 0.28
CA LEU A 18 4.27 -9.11 -1.07
C LEU A 18 2.91 -8.45 -1.25
N PHE A 19 2.03 -8.58 -0.25
CA PHE A 19 0.72 -7.93 -0.26
C PHE A 19 0.82 -6.41 -0.35
N VAL A 20 1.70 -5.77 0.43
CA VAL A 20 1.90 -4.31 0.39
C VAL A 20 2.36 -3.87 -0.99
N ILE A 21 3.31 -4.59 -1.60
CA ILE A 21 3.79 -4.29 -2.95
C ILE A 21 2.62 -4.40 -3.94
N ALA A 22 1.90 -5.52 -3.93
CA ALA A 22 0.77 -5.74 -4.83
C ALA A 22 -0.33 -4.67 -4.65
N ALA A 23 -0.70 -4.37 -3.40
CA ALA A 23 -1.73 -3.38 -3.08
C ALA A 23 -1.31 -1.96 -3.48
N SER A 24 -0.04 -1.59 -3.26
CA SER A 24 0.50 -0.28 -3.65
C SER A 24 0.51 -0.04 -5.16
N ILE A 25 0.44 -1.10 -5.97
CA ILE A 25 0.35 -1.02 -7.44
C ILE A 25 -1.12 -1.07 -7.87
N HIS A 26 -1.87 -2.06 -7.38
CA HIS A 26 -3.23 -2.32 -7.82
C HIS A 26 -4.21 -1.21 -7.40
N ALA A 27 -4.14 -0.75 -6.15
CA ALA A 27 -5.10 0.21 -5.62
C ALA A 27 -5.05 1.58 -6.34
N PRO A 28 -3.88 2.21 -6.59
CA PRO A 28 -3.82 3.47 -7.31
C PRO A 28 -4.30 3.37 -8.77
N ILE A 29 -4.07 2.25 -9.45
CA ILE A 29 -4.55 2.03 -10.82
C ILE A 29 -6.09 2.04 -10.86
N GLY A 30 -6.73 1.29 -9.96
CA GLY A 30 -8.19 1.27 -9.85
C GLY A 30 -8.76 2.60 -9.41
N LEU A 31 -8.17 3.22 -8.38
CA LEU A 31 -8.61 4.50 -7.83
C LEU A 31 -8.54 5.63 -8.87
N ARG A 32 -7.51 5.61 -9.72
CA ARG A 32 -7.40 6.56 -10.83
C ARG A 32 -8.64 6.54 -11.73
N ASN A 33 -9.13 5.36 -12.09
CA ASN A 33 -10.30 5.21 -12.95
C ASN A 33 -11.55 5.72 -12.24
N VAL A 34 -11.75 5.34 -10.97
CA VAL A 34 -12.89 5.82 -10.16
C VAL A 34 -12.90 7.35 -10.08
N ILE A 35 -11.77 7.99 -9.78
CA ILE A 35 -11.68 9.46 -9.71
C ILE A 35 -11.96 10.10 -11.07
N ALA A 36 -11.41 9.55 -12.16
CA ALA A 36 -11.59 10.09 -13.50
C ALA A 36 -13.03 9.95 -14.04
N GLU A 37 -13.77 8.96 -13.55
CA GLU A 37 -15.17 8.71 -13.88
C GLU A 37 -16.13 9.53 -13.01
N TRP A 38 -15.91 9.56 -11.69
CA TRP A 38 -16.84 10.18 -10.73
C TRP A 38 -16.60 11.67 -10.54
N SER A 39 -15.46 12.19 -11.02
CA SER A 39 -15.11 13.60 -10.92
C SER A 39 -14.65 14.18 -12.25
N ARG A 40 -14.38 15.49 -12.28
CA ARG A 40 -13.79 16.18 -13.43
C ARG A 40 -12.25 16.09 -13.47
N TRP A 41 -11.61 15.46 -12.49
CA TRP A 41 -10.15 15.44 -12.38
C TRP A 41 -9.55 14.41 -13.34
N ARG A 42 -8.70 14.86 -14.28
CA ARG A 42 -8.08 14.04 -15.32
C ARG A 42 -6.67 14.54 -15.69
N GLY A 43 -5.94 13.73 -16.45
CA GLY A 43 -4.64 14.08 -17.03
C GLY A 43 -3.48 13.96 -16.04
N ARG A 44 -2.35 14.61 -16.36
CA ARG A 44 -1.05 14.42 -15.69
C ARG A 44 -1.08 14.70 -14.19
N SER A 45 -1.90 15.66 -13.74
CA SER A 45 -2.02 15.96 -12.31
C SER A 45 -2.63 14.81 -11.52
N LEU A 46 -3.61 14.10 -12.10
CA LEU A 46 -4.17 12.89 -11.51
C LEU A 46 -3.12 11.75 -11.52
N ASP A 47 -2.35 11.61 -12.59
CA ASP A 47 -1.29 10.60 -12.69
C ASP A 47 -0.23 10.80 -11.59
N HIS A 48 0.22 12.04 -11.39
CA HIS A 48 1.16 12.37 -10.31
C HIS A 48 0.56 12.16 -8.92
N ALA A 49 -0.71 12.50 -8.72
CA ALA A 49 -1.40 12.24 -7.45
C ALA A 49 -1.49 10.74 -7.14
N MET A 50 -1.80 9.91 -8.13
CA MET A 50 -1.85 8.45 -7.97
C MET A 50 -0.47 7.84 -7.78
N ALA A 51 0.57 8.37 -8.43
CA ALA A 51 1.95 7.96 -8.18
C ALA A 51 2.39 8.30 -6.74
N ALA A 52 2.08 9.51 -6.26
CA ALA A 52 2.35 9.91 -4.88
C ALA A 52 1.59 9.02 -3.88
N PHE A 53 0.33 8.70 -4.18
CA PHE A 53 -0.49 7.80 -3.37
C PHE A 53 0.10 6.36 -3.34
N ALA A 54 0.58 5.85 -4.47
CA ALA A 54 1.27 4.57 -4.55
C ALA A 54 2.51 4.53 -3.64
N LEU A 55 3.35 5.56 -3.73
CA LEU A 55 4.55 5.69 -2.90
C LEU A 55 4.21 5.81 -1.41
N ALA A 56 3.16 6.54 -1.06
CA ALA A 56 2.68 6.65 0.30
C ALA A 56 2.22 5.29 0.86
N LEU A 57 1.42 4.53 0.09
CA LEU A 57 1.00 3.18 0.47
C LEU A 57 2.18 2.23 0.65
N LEU A 58 3.14 2.25 -0.28
CA LEU A 58 4.33 1.42 -0.20
C LEU A 58 5.16 1.75 1.04
N GLY A 59 5.47 3.03 1.27
CA GLY A 59 6.28 3.47 2.40
C GLY A 59 5.62 3.19 3.75
N LEU A 60 4.35 3.55 3.90
CA LEU A 60 3.60 3.31 5.14
C LEU A 60 3.36 1.81 5.38
N GLY A 61 3.07 1.05 4.33
CA GLY A 61 2.87 -0.39 4.39
C GLY A 61 4.13 -1.13 4.81
N LEU A 62 5.28 -0.85 4.18
CA LEU A 62 6.56 -1.46 4.55
C LEU A 62 6.96 -1.11 5.98
N ARG A 63 6.77 0.16 6.39
CA ARG A 63 6.97 0.56 7.79
C ARG A 63 6.10 -0.26 8.75
N ALA A 64 4.84 -0.47 8.42
CA ALA A 64 3.92 -1.27 9.25
C ALA A 64 4.36 -2.74 9.33
N VAL A 65 4.79 -3.34 8.21
CA VAL A 65 5.30 -4.72 8.18
C VAL A 65 6.53 -4.86 9.07
N ILE A 66 7.49 -3.94 8.98
CA ILE A 66 8.69 -3.93 9.82
C ILE A 66 8.28 -3.81 11.30
N ALA A 67 7.39 -2.87 11.63
CA ALA A 67 6.93 -2.66 12.99
C ALA A 67 6.23 -3.89 13.58
N VAL A 68 5.40 -4.58 12.81
CA VAL A 68 4.71 -5.81 13.28
C VAL A 68 5.69 -6.97 13.43
N TYR A 69 6.70 -7.06 12.57
CA TYR A 69 7.71 -8.11 12.65
C TYR A 69 8.66 -7.90 13.84
N SER A 70 8.99 -6.66 14.18
CA SER A 70 9.95 -6.30 15.23
C SER A 70 9.36 -5.98 16.61
N ALA A 71 8.03 -5.87 16.73
CA ALA A 71 7.32 -5.61 17.99
C ALA A 71 7.00 -6.86 18.83
#